data_AF-A0A2T0KZK9-F1
#
_entry.id   AF-A0A2T0KZK9-F1
#
_cell.length_a   1.000
_cell.length_b   1.000
_cell.length_c   1.000
_cell.angle_alpha   90.00
_cell.angle_beta   90.00
_cell.angle_gamma   90.00
#
_symmetry.space_group_name_H-M   'P 1'
#
loop_
_entity.id
_entity.type
_entity.pdbx_description
1 polymer ?
#
loop_
_entity_poly.entity_id
_entity_poly.type
_entity_poly.pdbx_seq_one_letter_code
_entity_poly.pdbx_strand_id
1 'polypeptide(L)' 'PVTGDEHRVRIDLPHGFEYELAEIGSGTSRSRGNIALDLKGTYAQFARLHLNNKGPIRHRAAA' A
#
# COMPACT_ATOMS: atom_id res chain seq x y z
N PRO A 1 11.62 -7.67 -14.17
CA PRO A 1 12.20 -8.81 -14.91
C PRO A 1 11.17 -9.37 -15.91
N VAL A 2 11.58 -9.76 -17.11
CA VAL A 2 10.69 -10.39 -18.12
C VAL A 2 10.94 -11.90 -18.14
N THR A 3 10.96 -12.51 -16.95
CA THR A 3 11.26 -13.95 -16.77
C THR A 3 9.99 -14.81 -16.76
N GLY A 4 8.82 -14.20 -16.61
CA GLY A 4 7.54 -14.92 -16.44
C GLY A 4 7.26 -15.35 -15.01
N ASP A 5 8.23 -15.23 -14.10
CA ASP A 5 8.05 -15.49 -12.68
C ASP A 5 7.20 -14.41 -12.00
N GLU A 6 6.68 -14.73 -10.81
CA GLU A 6 5.93 -13.78 -9.99
C GLU A 6 6.75 -12.50 -9.73
N HIS A 7 6.19 -11.35 -10.14
CA HIS A 7 6.83 -10.07 -9.97
C HIS A 7 6.31 -9.38 -8.70
N ARG A 8 7.14 -9.33 -7.67
CA ARG A 8 6.88 -8.53 -6.46
C ARG A 8 7.43 -7.11 -6.62
N VAL A 9 6.55 -6.12 -6.54
CA VAL A 9 6.90 -4.70 -6.63
C VAL A 9 6.48 -3.99 -5.35
N ARG A 10 7.26 -3.00 -4.92
CA ARG A 10 6.97 -2.18 -3.75
C ARG A 10 7.18 -0.70 -4.04
N ILE A 11 6.46 0.14 -3.31
CA ILE A 11 6.72 1.58 -3.22
C ILE A 11 7.44 1.83 -1.90
N ASP A 12 8.59 2.51 -1.96
CA ASP A 12 9.38 2.94 -0.81
C ASP A 12 9.22 4.46 -0.67
N LEU A 13 8.68 4.92 0.46
CA LEU A 13 8.49 6.33 0.80
C LEU A 13 9.26 6.64 2.09
N PRO A 14 10.58 6.89 2.04
CA PRO A 14 11.40 7.11 3.22
C PRO A 14 10.94 8.29 4.09
N HIS A 15 10.24 9.27 3.51
CA HIS A 15 9.64 10.40 4.23
C HIS A 15 8.12 10.48 4.01
N GLY A 16 7.47 9.34 3.71
CA GLY A 16 6.03 9.26 3.52
C GLY A 16 5.25 9.65 4.78
N PHE A 17 4.05 10.21 4.57
CA PHE A 17 3.16 10.63 5.66
C PHE A 17 2.23 9.52 6.16
N GLU A 18 2.05 8.45 5.37
CA GLU A 18 1.08 7.37 5.66
C GLU A 18 1.75 6.01 5.87
N TYR A 19 2.84 5.71 5.17
CA TYR A 19 3.62 4.47 5.28
C TYR A 19 5.06 4.68 4.83
N GLU A 20 5.95 3.76 5.20
CA GLU A 20 7.34 3.73 4.71
C GLU A 20 7.51 2.78 3.52
N LEU A 21 6.77 1.66 3.53
CA LEU A 21 6.84 0.64 2.50
C LEU A 21 5.45 0.05 2.27
N ALA A 22 5.08 -0.06 0.99
CA ALA A 22 3.88 -0.75 0.57
C ALA A 22 4.18 -1.72 -0.57
N GLU A 23 3.71 -2.95 -0.46
CA GLU A 23 3.74 -3.92 -1.55
C GLU A 23 2.55 -3.68 -2.48
N ILE A 24 2.79 -3.72 -3.79
CA ILE A 24 1.73 -3.51 -4.79
C ILE A 24 1.04 -4.85 -5.06
N GLY A 25 -0.29 -4.81 -5.15
CA GLY A 25 -1.12 -5.94 -5.54
C GLY A 25 -2.33 -5.55 -6.35
N SER A 26 -3.18 -6.53 -6.66
CA SER A 26 -4.46 -6.34 -7.34
C SER A 26 -5.60 -6.48 -6.33
N GLY A 27 -6.49 -5.49 -6.30
CA GLY A 27 -7.61 -5.42 -5.35
C GLY A 27 -8.96 -5.48 -6.03
N THR A 28 -9.92 -6.14 -5.37
CA THR A 28 -11.34 -6.11 -5.72
C THR A 28 -12.12 -5.74 -4.47
N SER A 29 -12.95 -4.70 -4.53
CA SER A 29 -13.70 -4.22 -3.38
C SER A 29 -15.07 -3.69 -3.78
N ARG A 30 -16.00 -3.76 -2.83
CA ARG A 30 -17.36 -3.24 -2.99
C ARG A 30 -17.81 -2.55 -1.72
N SER A 31 -18.38 -1.36 -1.84
CA SER A 31 -19.02 -0.69 -0.72
C SER A 31 -20.50 -1.11 -0.59
N ARG A 32 -21.05 -0.96 0.62
CA ARG A 32 -22.48 -1.17 0.92
C ARG A 32 -23.18 0.10 1.41
N GLY A 33 -22.45 1.21 1.53
CA GLY A 33 -22.97 2.50 2.01
C GLY A 33 -23.32 3.46 0.87
N ASN A 34 -23.58 4.72 1.23
CA ASN A 34 -24.02 5.74 0.28
C ASN A 34 -23.00 6.12 -0.78
N ILE A 35 -21.70 5.86 -0.53
CA ILE A 35 -20.64 6.04 -1.52
C ILE A 35 -20.48 4.72 -2.25
N ALA A 36 -20.92 4.65 -3.51
CA ALA A 36 -20.81 3.46 -4.35
C ALA A 36 -19.36 3.24 -4.81
N LEU A 37 -18.81 2.07 -4.49
CA LEU A 37 -17.53 1.56 -4.97
C LEU A 37 -17.77 0.15 -5.52
N ASP A 38 -17.32 -0.11 -6.74
CA ASP A 38 -17.27 -1.43 -7.37
C ASP A 38 -15.95 -1.54 -8.15
N LEU A 39 -14.87 -1.84 -7.43
CA LEU A 39 -13.52 -1.95 -7.97
C LEU A 39 -13.20 -3.40 -8.29
N LYS A 40 -12.69 -3.68 -9.49
CA LYS A 40 -12.35 -5.04 -9.95
C LYS A 40 -10.95 -5.06 -10.55
N GLY A 41 -10.06 -5.84 -9.91
CA GLY A 41 -8.70 -6.03 -10.39
C GLY A 41 -7.89 -4.74 -10.51
N THR A 42 -8.20 -3.74 -9.68
CA THR A 42 -7.55 -2.43 -9.72
C THR A 42 -6.28 -2.43 -8.89
N TYR A 43 -5.54 -1.32 -8.95
CA TYR A 43 -4.43 -1.08 -8.04
C TYR A 43 -4.86 -1.26 -6.57
N ALA A 44 -4.08 -2.04 -5.84
CA ALA A 44 -4.11 -2.11 -4.39
C ALA A 44 -2.68 -2.10 -3.86
N GLN A 45 -2.55 -1.76 -2.58
CA GLN A 45 -1.29 -1.83 -1.88
C GLN A 45 -1.49 -2.37 -0.47
N PHE A 46 -0.49 -3.10 0.01
CA PHE A 46 -0.44 -3.66 1.34
C PHE A 46 0.67 -2.96 2.10
N ALA A 47 0.29 -2.15 3.08
CA ALA A 47 1.21 -1.40 3.92
C ALA A 47 1.00 -1.80 5.39
N ARG A 48 2.10 -1.92 6.14
CA ARG A 48 2.01 -2.02 7.59
C ARG A 48 1.83 -0.61 8.16
N LEU A 49 0.59 -0.29 8.53
CA LEU A 49 0.27 0.99 9.14
C LEU A 49 0.64 0.97 10.62
N HIS A 50 1.64 1.77 10.99
CA HIS A 50 2.02 2.04 12.37
C HIS A 50 2.15 3.56 12.54
N LEU A 51 1.07 4.18 13.01
CA LEU A 51 0.82 5.62 12.87
C LEU A 51 0.31 6.20 14.21
N ASN A 52 0.60 7.47 14.46
CA ASN A 52 -0.09 8.29 15.47
C ASN A 52 -0.54 9.63 14.85
N ASN A 53 -1.02 10.56 15.68
CA ASN A 53 -1.52 11.86 15.24
C ASN A 53 -0.45 12.79 14.62
N LYS A 54 0.84 12.39 14.65
CA LYS A 54 1.97 13.09 14.01
C LYS A 54 2.52 12.33 12.80
N GLY A 55 1.87 11.26 12.37
CA GLY A 55 2.28 10.44 11.24
C GLY A 55 2.89 9.10 11.64
N PRO A 56 3.71 8.48 10.76
CA PRO A 56 4.23 7.13 10.97
C PRO A 56 5.24 7.07 12.11
N ILE A 57 5.10 6.06 12.97
CA ILE A 57 6.11 5.71 13.98
C ILE A 57 7.10 4.77 13.31
N ARG A 58 8.26 5.31 12.98
CA ARG A 58 9.32 4.64 12.20
C ARG A 58 10.18 3.77 13.11
N HIS A 59 10.39 2.52 12.68
CA HIS A 59 11.30 1.58 13.36
C HIS A 59 12.60 1.38 12.60
N ARG A 60 12.66 1.81 11.33
CA ARG A 60 13.85 1.71 10.50
C ARG A 60 14.69 2.98 10.70
N ALA A 61 16.01 2.82 10.85
CA ALA A 61 16.91 3.95 10.76
C ALA A 61 16.74 4.62 9.38
N ALA A 62 16.65 5.95 9.36
CA ALA A 62 16.70 6.69 8.10
C ALA A 62 18.01 6.30 7.38
N ALA A 63 17.89 5.91 6.11
CA ALA A 63 19.02 5.59 5.25
C ALA A 63 19.74 6.86 4.79
#